data_AF-A0A382P0T2-F1
#
_entry.id   AF-A0A382P0T2-F1
#
_cell.length_a   1.000
_cell.length_b   1.000
_cell.length_c   1.000
_cell.angle_alpha   90.00
_cell.angle_beta   90.00
_cell.angle_gamma   90.00
#
_symmetry.space_group_name_H-M   'P 1'
#
loop_
_entity.id
_entity.type
_entity.pdbx_description
1 polymer ?
#
loop_
_entity_poly.entity_id
_entity_poly.type
_entity_poly.pdbx_seq_one_letter_code
_entity_poly.pdbx_strand_id
1 'polypeptide(L)'
;MDLKEKYDIIVVGGGHAGCEATSAAAQLGSKVLLITLSIKTIGQMSCNPAMGGVAKGQIIREIDALGGISGIITDRSTIQFRMLNTSKGPAMWSPRAQCDRKMFSKNWTSTLEKNKNIDFLEDSVTEIISVRGTITGVKTKANQEIFSKAVVLCNGTFLNGIMHIGEKQFPGGRMGERPSKNITEQLINLGFTHDRMKTGTPPRLDGNTIDYSKMVEQEGDKYPNKFS
;
A
#
# COMPACT_ATOMS: atom_id res chain seq x y z
N MET A 1 -27.58 4.95 8.95
CA MET A 1 -26.93 3.64 8.72
C MET A 1 -27.11 2.85 10.00
N ASP A 2 -27.78 1.71 9.92
CA ASP A 2 -28.00 0.86 11.08
C ASP A 2 -26.63 0.30 11.52
N LEU A 3 -26.21 0.60 12.75
CA LEU A 3 -24.88 0.32 13.31
C LEU A 3 -24.60 -1.19 13.53
N LYS A 4 -25.42 -2.06 12.94
CA LYS A 4 -25.33 -3.52 12.96
C LYS A 4 -24.91 -4.13 11.63
N GLU A 5 -24.50 -3.34 10.64
CA GLU A 5 -23.90 -3.90 9.43
C GLU A 5 -22.55 -4.54 9.77
N LYS A 6 -22.55 -5.87 9.87
CA LYS A 6 -21.35 -6.67 10.07
C LYS A 6 -20.65 -6.82 8.72
N TYR A 7 -19.42 -6.32 8.62
CA TYR A 7 -18.58 -6.56 7.46
C TYR A 7 -18.11 -8.01 7.46
N ASP A 8 -17.81 -8.56 6.28
CA ASP A 8 -17.11 -9.85 6.24
C ASP A 8 -15.64 -9.62 6.64
N ILE A 9 -15.01 -8.62 6.02
CA ILE A 9 -13.58 -8.31 6.21
C ILE A 9 -13.41 -6.82 6.46
N ILE A 10 -12.62 -6.47 7.47
CA ILE A 10 -12.11 -5.11 7.66
C ILE A 10 -10.63 -5.11 7.27
N VAL A 11 -10.23 -4.20 6.38
CA VAL A 11 -8.82 -3.99 6.01
C VAL A 11 -8.36 -2.66 6.63
N VAL A 12 -7.27 -2.72 7.39
CA VAL A 12 -6.70 -1.55 8.09
C VAL A 12 -5.47 -1.07 7.35
N GLY A 13 -5.59 0.08 6.70
CA GLY A 13 -4.51 0.79 5.99
C GLY A 13 -4.63 0.70 4.47
N GLY A 14 -4.78 1.85 3.81
CA GLY A 14 -4.88 1.97 2.34
C GLY A 14 -3.54 1.91 1.58
N GLY A 15 -2.53 1.20 2.10
CA GLY A 15 -1.26 0.99 1.40
C GLY A 15 -1.37 -0.04 0.26
N HIS A 16 -0.26 -0.34 -0.43
CA HIS A 16 -0.26 -1.32 -1.54
C HIS A 16 -0.86 -2.68 -1.14
N ALA A 17 -0.46 -3.22 0.02
CA ALA A 17 -1.00 -4.48 0.54
C ALA A 17 -2.50 -4.38 0.87
N GLY A 18 -2.94 -3.28 1.50
CA GLY A 18 -4.35 -3.10 1.84
C GLY A 18 -5.23 -2.86 0.63
N CYS A 19 -4.70 -2.24 -0.44
CA CYS A 19 -5.41 -2.08 -1.70
C CYS A 19 -5.68 -3.44 -2.36
N GLU A 20 -4.66 -4.31 -2.42
CA GLU A 20 -4.84 -5.67 -2.94
C GLU A 20 -5.75 -6.53 -2.06
N ALA A 21 -5.56 -6.50 -0.74
CA ALA A 21 -6.40 -7.26 0.19
C ALA A 21 -7.87 -6.86 0.08
N THR A 22 -8.13 -5.54 0.02
CA THR A 22 -9.50 -5.01 -0.17
C THR A 22 -10.06 -5.45 -1.52
N SER A 23 -9.29 -5.31 -2.61
CA SER A 23 -9.76 -5.66 -3.95
C SER A 23 -10.05 -7.16 -4.07
N ALA A 24 -9.13 -8.01 -3.62
CA ALA A 24 -9.27 -9.46 -3.68
C ALA A 24 -10.49 -9.94 -2.89
N ALA A 25 -10.64 -9.49 -1.63
CA ALA A 25 -11.77 -9.84 -0.80
C ALA A 25 -13.12 -9.43 -1.43
N ALA A 26 -13.20 -8.21 -1.95
CA ALA A 26 -14.42 -7.67 -2.55
C ALA A 26 -14.76 -8.34 -3.89
N GLN A 27 -13.77 -8.70 -4.70
CA GLN A 27 -13.94 -9.45 -5.95
C GLN A 27 -14.46 -10.87 -5.70
N LEU A 28 -14.05 -11.49 -4.59
CA LEU A 28 -14.55 -12.78 -4.13
C LEU A 28 -15.95 -12.69 -3.46
N GLY A 29 -16.57 -11.50 -3.45
CA GLY A 29 -17.94 -11.29 -3.00
C GLY A 29 -18.11 -10.93 -1.53
N SER A 30 -17.02 -10.71 -0.78
CA SER A 30 -17.10 -10.27 0.63
C SER A 30 -17.50 -8.79 0.72
N LYS A 31 -18.31 -8.42 1.70
CA LYS A 31 -18.51 -7.01 2.07
C LYS A 31 -17.30 -6.52 2.88
N VAL A 32 -16.57 -5.56 2.34
CA VAL A 32 -15.28 -5.10 2.87
C VAL A 32 -15.36 -3.66 3.33
N LEU A 33 -14.80 -3.36 4.51
CA LEU A 33 -14.54 -2.00 4.94
C LEU A 33 -13.04 -1.72 4.90
N LEU A 34 -12.61 -0.75 4.09
CA LEU A 34 -11.25 -0.23 4.11
C LEU A 34 -11.17 0.99 5.05
N ILE A 35 -10.49 0.82 6.17
CA ILE A 35 -10.22 1.91 7.12
C ILE A 35 -8.81 2.45 6.87
N THR A 36 -8.68 3.74 6.62
CA THR A 36 -7.38 4.38 6.32
C THR A 36 -7.28 5.75 6.97
N LEU A 37 -6.06 6.19 7.29
CA LEU A 37 -5.83 7.52 7.88
C LEU A 37 -6.16 8.65 6.90
N SER A 38 -6.00 8.40 5.60
CA SER A 38 -6.52 9.29 4.57
C SER A 38 -6.91 8.52 3.31
N ILE A 39 -8.07 8.84 2.76
CA ILE A 39 -8.54 8.32 1.46
C ILE A 39 -7.69 8.89 0.32
N LYS A 40 -7.18 10.11 0.49
CA LYS A 40 -6.33 10.79 -0.50
C LYS A 40 -4.97 10.13 -0.70
N THR A 41 -4.54 9.27 0.23
CA THR A 41 -3.23 8.58 0.19
C THR A 41 -3.34 7.09 -0.10
N ILE A 42 -4.51 6.61 -0.54
CA ILE A 42 -4.71 5.23 -1.00
C ILE A 42 -3.74 4.91 -2.13
N GLY A 43 -3.04 3.78 -2.01
CA GLY A 43 -2.06 3.32 -3.01
C GLY A 43 -0.86 4.26 -3.19
N GLN A 44 -0.62 5.21 -2.27
CA GLN A 44 0.45 6.18 -2.45
C GLN A 44 1.84 5.53 -2.43
N MET A 45 2.59 5.74 -3.51
CA MET A 45 4.02 5.39 -3.58
C MET A 45 4.84 6.35 -2.72
N SER A 46 5.31 5.94 -1.54
CA SER A 46 6.04 6.83 -0.63
C SER A 46 7.53 6.97 -0.97
N CYS A 47 8.13 5.91 -1.52
CA CYS A 47 9.56 5.83 -1.81
C CYS A 47 9.82 6.06 -3.31
N ASN A 48 10.22 5.01 -4.03
CA ASN A 48 10.54 5.07 -5.45
C ASN A 48 9.26 5.21 -6.30
N PRO A 49 9.20 6.13 -7.29
CA PRO A 49 8.12 6.18 -8.28
C PRO A 49 8.20 5.04 -9.30
N ALA A 50 8.38 3.78 -8.86
CA ALA A 50 8.58 2.65 -9.75
C ALA A 50 7.97 1.36 -9.23
N MET A 51 7.48 0.54 -10.15
CA MET A 51 6.98 -0.82 -9.93
C MET A 51 7.86 -1.82 -10.68
N GLY A 52 8.05 -3.00 -10.09
CA GLY A 52 8.91 -4.05 -10.63
C GLY A 52 10.40 -3.81 -10.36
N GLY A 53 11.24 -4.27 -11.29
CA GLY A 53 12.67 -4.50 -11.05
C GLY A 53 12.93 -5.96 -10.66
N VAL A 54 14.20 -6.33 -10.48
CA VAL A 54 14.60 -7.74 -10.22
C VAL A 54 13.78 -8.36 -9.09
N ALA A 55 13.23 -9.55 -9.33
CA ALA A 55 12.28 -10.31 -8.50
C ALA A 55 10.90 -9.65 -8.32
N LYS A 56 10.86 -8.33 -8.11
CA LYS A 56 9.61 -7.57 -7.95
C LYS A 56 8.76 -7.61 -9.22
N GLY A 57 9.39 -7.65 -10.38
CA GLY A 57 8.72 -7.68 -11.67
C GLY A 57 7.92 -8.96 -11.87
N GLN A 58 8.51 -10.09 -11.50
CA GLN A 58 7.88 -11.41 -11.51
C GLN A 58 6.73 -11.46 -10.51
N ILE A 59 6.94 -11.02 -9.28
CA ILE A 59 5.88 -10.99 -8.25
C ILE A 59 4.67 -10.17 -8.70
N ILE A 60 4.86 -9.04 -9.38
CA ILE A 60 3.71 -8.26 -9.89
C ILE A 60 2.95 -9.04 -10.97
N ARG A 61 3.65 -9.78 -11.85
CA ARG A 61 3.00 -10.65 -12.84
C ARG A 61 2.30 -11.85 -12.20
N GLU A 62 2.84 -12.39 -11.10
CA GLU A 62 2.19 -13.44 -10.33
C GLU A 62 0.92 -12.93 -9.64
N ILE A 63 0.97 -11.73 -9.06
CA ILE A 63 -0.22 -11.06 -8.50
C ILE A 63 -1.27 -10.87 -9.58
N ASP A 64 -0.88 -10.39 -10.77
CA ASP A 64 -1.78 -10.22 -11.90
C ASP A 64 -2.41 -11.54 -12.36
N ALA A 65 -1.61 -12.60 -12.48
CA ALA A 65 -2.08 -13.94 -12.84
C ALA A 65 -3.07 -14.54 -11.82
N LEU A 66 -2.98 -14.15 -10.55
CA LEU A 66 -3.92 -14.53 -9.50
C LEU A 66 -5.22 -13.68 -9.48
N GLY A 67 -5.34 -12.71 -10.39
CA GLY A 67 -6.48 -11.77 -10.45
C GLY A 67 -6.29 -10.51 -9.60
N GLY A 68 -5.10 -10.29 -9.06
CA GLY A 68 -4.73 -9.05 -8.39
C GLY A 68 -4.62 -7.87 -9.36
N ILE A 69 -4.68 -6.65 -8.83
CA ILE A 69 -4.89 -5.44 -9.65
C ILE A 69 -3.61 -4.61 -9.85
N SER A 70 -2.54 -4.89 -9.10
CA SER A 70 -1.28 -4.13 -9.13
C SER A 70 -0.66 -4.05 -10.51
N GLY A 71 -0.72 -5.12 -11.31
CA GLY A 71 -0.24 -5.13 -12.70
C GLY A 71 -0.98 -4.11 -13.56
N ILE A 72 -2.31 -4.22 -13.58
CA ILE A 72 -3.23 -3.30 -14.29
C ILE A 72 -3.02 -1.84 -13.86
N ILE A 73 -2.91 -1.57 -12.56
CA ILE A 73 -2.70 -0.21 -12.05
C ILE A 73 -1.33 0.33 -12.46
N THR A 74 -0.30 -0.52 -12.43
CA THR A 74 1.04 -0.16 -12.88
C THR A 74 1.04 0.25 -14.35
N ASP A 75 0.43 -0.54 -15.22
CA ASP A 75 0.39 -0.25 -16.66
C ASP A 75 -0.35 1.05 -16.96
N ARG A 76 -1.50 1.29 -16.29
CA ARG A 76 -2.28 2.54 -16.41
C ARG A 76 -1.57 3.78 -15.87
N SER A 77 -0.46 3.62 -15.15
CA SER A 77 0.30 4.73 -14.55
C SER A 77 1.73 4.81 -15.06
N THR A 78 2.11 3.99 -16.04
CA THR A 78 3.47 3.90 -16.54
C THR A 78 3.83 5.14 -17.37
N ILE A 79 4.97 5.75 -17.05
CA ILE A 79 5.61 6.81 -17.85
C ILE A 79 6.75 6.23 -18.69
N GLN A 80 7.48 5.26 -18.14
CA GLN A 80 8.59 4.59 -18.81
C GLN A 80 8.59 3.11 -18.41
N PHE A 81 8.69 2.21 -19.38
CA PHE A 81 8.86 0.78 -19.14
C PHE A 81 10.23 0.31 -19.64
N ARG A 82 10.85 -0.62 -18.91
CA ARG A 82 12.06 -1.35 -19.33
C ARG A 82 12.02 -2.80 -18.89
N MET A 83 12.43 -3.70 -19.77
CA MET A 83 12.80 -5.07 -19.42
C MET A 83 14.25 -5.10 -18.94
N LEU A 84 14.47 -5.53 -17.70
CA LEU A 84 15.81 -5.65 -17.14
C LEU A 84 16.45 -6.99 -17.51
N ASN A 85 17.79 -7.03 -17.53
CA ASN A 85 18.61 -8.23 -17.75
C ASN A 85 18.37 -8.94 -19.10
N THR A 86 18.01 -8.20 -20.16
CA THR A 86 17.71 -8.77 -21.48
C THR A 86 18.86 -9.59 -22.08
N SER A 87 20.11 -9.28 -21.72
CA SER A 87 21.32 -10.01 -22.15
C SER A 87 21.54 -11.37 -21.49
N LYS A 88 20.83 -11.70 -20.39
CA LYS A 88 21.06 -12.92 -19.58
C LYS A 88 20.04 -14.05 -19.86
N GLY A 89 19.24 -13.91 -20.91
CA GLY A 89 18.21 -14.87 -21.32
C GLY A 89 16.88 -14.74 -20.55
N PRO A 90 15.78 -15.29 -21.09
CA PRO A 90 14.40 -15.02 -20.63
C PRO A 90 14.14 -15.32 -19.16
N ALA A 91 14.79 -16.33 -18.59
CA ALA A 91 14.63 -16.67 -17.17
C ALA A 91 15.10 -15.55 -16.22
N MET A 92 16.01 -14.68 -16.67
CA MET A 92 16.54 -13.56 -15.88
C MET A 92 15.82 -12.24 -16.16
N TRP A 93 14.94 -12.20 -17.15
CA TRP A 93 14.24 -10.98 -17.56
C TRP A 93 13.24 -10.54 -16.51
N SER A 94 13.22 -9.25 -16.21
CA SER A 94 12.36 -8.70 -15.17
C SER A 94 11.75 -7.36 -15.58
N PRO A 95 10.41 -7.24 -15.64
CA PRO A 95 9.77 -5.99 -16.02
C PRO A 95 9.95 -4.93 -14.94
N ARG A 96 10.11 -3.67 -15.35
CA ARG A 96 10.17 -2.50 -14.49
C ARG A 96 9.51 -1.30 -15.16
N ALA A 97 8.66 -0.60 -14.42
CA ALA A 97 8.05 0.66 -14.86
C ALA A 97 8.38 1.80 -13.90
N GLN A 98 8.68 2.98 -14.43
CA GLN A 98 8.53 4.25 -13.71
C GLN A 98 7.07 4.68 -13.85
N CYS A 99 6.46 5.10 -12.75
CA CYS A 99 5.05 5.43 -12.68
C CYS A 99 4.82 6.88 -12.26
N ASP A 100 3.78 7.50 -12.82
CA ASP A 100 3.24 8.73 -12.26
C ASP A 100 2.62 8.43 -10.90
N ARG A 101 3.21 8.98 -9.82
CA ARG A 101 2.77 8.72 -8.44
C ARG A 101 1.33 9.16 -8.18
N LYS A 102 0.89 10.27 -8.80
CA LYS A 102 -0.47 10.79 -8.64
C LYS A 102 -1.46 9.92 -9.40
N MET A 103 -1.12 9.56 -10.64
CA MET A 103 -1.96 8.69 -11.45
C MET A 103 -2.09 7.30 -10.81
N PHE A 104 -1.02 6.77 -10.25
CA PHE A 104 -1.04 5.45 -9.59
C PHE A 104 -1.98 5.43 -8.38
N SER A 105 -1.88 6.43 -7.50
CA SER A 105 -2.80 6.57 -6.36
C SER A 105 -4.24 6.78 -6.82
N LYS A 106 -4.47 7.65 -7.81
CA LYS A 106 -5.80 7.90 -8.39
C LYS A 106 -6.41 6.65 -9.02
N ASN A 107 -5.62 5.87 -9.76
CA ASN A 107 -6.07 4.64 -10.39
C ASN A 107 -6.47 3.60 -9.35
N TRP A 108 -5.72 3.48 -8.25
CA TRP A 108 -6.10 2.63 -7.12
C TRP A 108 -7.43 3.06 -6.52
N THR A 109 -7.53 4.33 -6.10
CA THR A 109 -8.77 4.88 -5.51
C THR A 109 -9.97 4.65 -6.42
N SER A 110 -9.87 5.05 -7.70
CA SER A 110 -10.97 4.87 -8.66
C SER A 110 -11.34 3.41 -8.91
N THR A 111 -10.37 2.49 -8.82
CA THR A 111 -10.63 1.06 -9.02
C THR A 111 -11.38 0.46 -7.83
N LEU A 112 -10.98 0.82 -6.61
CA LEU A 112 -11.67 0.36 -5.40
C LEU A 112 -13.08 0.97 -5.30
N GLU A 113 -13.24 2.27 -5.59
CA GLU A 113 -14.55 2.97 -5.54
C GLU A 113 -15.60 2.38 -6.50
N LYS A 114 -15.18 1.70 -7.57
CA LYS A 114 -16.11 1.06 -8.52
C LYS A 114 -16.73 -0.23 -7.99
N ASN A 115 -16.12 -0.86 -6.99
CA ASN A 115 -16.64 -2.10 -6.44
C ASN A 115 -17.64 -1.80 -5.31
N LYS A 116 -18.91 -2.15 -5.53
CA LYS A 116 -20.02 -1.89 -4.60
C LYS A 116 -19.91 -2.65 -3.27
N ASN A 117 -19.03 -3.63 -3.17
CA ASN A 117 -18.78 -4.37 -1.94
C ASN A 117 -17.75 -3.68 -1.02
N ILE A 118 -17.16 -2.56 -1.46
CA ILE A 118 -16.14 -1.83 -0.69
C ILE A 118 -16.75 -0.54 -0.13
N ASP A 119 -16.75 -0.45 1.19
CA ASP A 119 -16.96 0.80 1.90
C ASP A 119 -15.62 1.38 2.38
N PHE A 120 -15.57 2.69 2.57
CA PHE A 120 -14.38 3.42 3.01
C PHE A 120 -14.67 4.18 4.31
N LEU A 121 -13.70 4.16 5.23
CA LEU A 121 -13.73 4.98 6.43
C LEU A 121 -12.38 5.68 6.61
N GLU A 122 -12.40 7.01 6.64
CA GLU A 122 -11.24 7.81 7.00
C GLU A 122 -11.15 7.93 8.54
N ASP A 123 -10.44 6.99 9.17
CA ASP A 123 -10.19 7.00 10.63
C ASP A 123 -8.92 6.16 10.95
N SER A 124 -8.45 6.25 12.19
CA SER A 124 -7.41 5.37 12.73
C SER A 124 -8.05 4.24 13.53
N VAL A 125 -7.65 3.01 13.25
CA VAL A 125 -7.95 1.88 14.14
C VAL A 125 -7.04 1.95 15.36
N THR A 126 -7.61 1.82 16.55
CA THR A 126 -6.88 1.91 17.83
C THR A 126 -6.89 0.59 18.59
N GLU A 127 -7.91 -0.25 18.40
CA GLU A 127 -8.01 -1.55 19.07
C GLU A 127 -8.63 -2.60 18.13
N ILE A 128 -8.23 -3.86 18.29
CA ILE A 128 -8.86 -5.05 17.71
C ILE A 128 -9.82 -5.61 18.74
N ILE A 129 -11.06 -5.84 18.36
CA ILE A 129 -12.06 -6.45 19.24
C ILE A 129 -11.93 -7.96 19.10
N SER A 130 -11.75 -8.66 20.22
CA SER A 130 -11.69 -10.12 20.23
C SER A 130 -12.47 -10.69 21.41
N VAL A 131 -13.09 -11.85 21.20
CA VAL A 131 -13.87 -12.57 22.20
C VAL A 131 -13.35 -14.01 22.26
N ARG A 132 -12.83 -14.42 23.42
CA ARG A 132 -12.28 -15.78 23.64
C ARG A 132 -11.24 -16.20 22.59
N GLY A 133 -10.36 -15.28 22.19
CA GLY A 133 -9.31 -15.53 21.19
C GLY A 133 -9.75 -15.39 19.73
N THR A 134 -11.04 -15.19 19.47
CA THR A 134 -11.57 -14.96 18.11
C THR A 134 -11.74 -13.48 17.86
N ILE A 135 -11.18 -12.97 16.76
CA ILE A 135 -11.38 -11.58 16.33
C ILE A 135 -12.83 -11.38 15.91
N THR A 136 -13.43 -10.29 16.36
CA THR A 136 -14.83 -9.93 16.06
C THR A 136 -15.00 -8.54 15.47
N GLY A 137 -13.94 -7.74 15.39
CA GLY A 137 -14.00 -6.41 14.80
C GLY A 137 -12.82 -5.52 15.18
N VAL A 138 -13.03 -4.22 15.04
CA VAL A 138 -12.08 -3.17 15.42
C VAL A 138 -12.79 -2.02 16.10
N LYS A 139 -12.04 -1.25 16.88
CA LYS A 139 -12.46 0.01 17.44
C LYS A 139 -11.60 1.13 16.88
N THR A 140 -12.26 2.21 16.46
CA THR A 140 -11.60 3.35 15.84
C THR A 140 -11.29 4.44 16.87
N LYS A 141 -10.48 5.42 16.46
CA LYS A 141 -10.14 6.59 17.28
C LYS A 141 -11.35 7.46 17.59
N ALA A 142 -12.37 7.47 16.73
CA ALA A 142 -13.67 8.07 17.02
C ALA A 142 -14.51 7.27 18.03
N ASN A 143 -13.93 6.24 18.67
CA ASN A 143 -14.56 5.35 19.64
C ASN A 143 -15.75 4.58 19.04
N GLN A 144 -15.73 4.33 17.73
CA GLN A 144 -16.71 3.51 17.04
C GLN A 144 -16.25 2.05 17.03
N GLU A 145 -17.14 1.13 17.41
CA GLU A 145 -16.92 -0.30 17.28
C GLU A 145 -17.54 -0.80 15.97
N ILE A 146 -16.74 -1.47 15.16
CA ILE A 146 -17.14 -1.98 13.85
C ILE A 146 -16.82 -3.47 13.81
N PHE A 147 -17.86 -4.28 13.61
CA PHE A 147 -17.73 -5.74 13.69
C PHE A 147 -17.46 -6.37 12.33
N SER A 148 -16.65 -7.41 12.33
CA SER A 148 -16.37 -8.22 11.16
C SER A 148 -16.14 -9.70 11.47
N LYS A 149 -16.04 -10.53 10.43
CA LYS A 149 -15.63 -11.94 10.57
C LYS A 149 -14.11 -12.08 10.57
N ALA A 150 -13.40 -11.19 9.88
CA ALA A 150 -11.94 -11.13 9.84
C ALA A 150 -11.41 -9.69 9.76
N VAL A 151 -10.15 -9.51 10.15
CA VAL A 151 -9.43 -8.24 10.08
C VAL A 151 -8.07 -8.47 9.43
N VAL A 152 -7.71 -7.64 8.45
CA VAL A 152 -6.40 -7.64 7.79
C VAL A 152 -5.66 -6.36 8.14
N LEU A 153 -4.53 -6.48 8.84
CA LEU A 153 -3.70 -5.33 9.23
C LEU A 153 -2.63 -5.05 8.16
N CYS A 154 -2.69 -3.88 7.53
CA CYS A 154 -1.81 -3.43 6.45
C CYS A 154 -1.18 -2.07 6.81
N ASN A 155 -0.60 -2.00 8.01
CA ASN A 155 -0.30 -0.73 8.69
C ASN A 155 1.00 -0.06 8.20
N GLY A 156 1.74 -0.68 7.28
CA GLY A 156 2.95 -0.13 6.67
C GLY A 156 3.95 0.40 7.70
N THR A 157 4.46 1.61 7.49
CA THR A 157 5.43 2.28 8.36
C THR A 157 4.80 3.04 9.53
N PHE A 158 3.48 2.89 9.76
CA PHE A 158 2.75 3.75 10.70
C PHE A 158 2.74 3.25 12.14
N LEU A 159 2.79 1.93 12.38
CA LEU A 159 2.78 1.37 13.74
C LEU A 159 4.00 1.85 14.54
N ASN A 160 3.75 2.66 15.58
CA ASN A 160 4.79 3.25 16.41
C ASN A 160 5.95 3.85 15.57
N GLY A 161 5.59 4.48 14.44
CA GLY A 161 6.52 5.06 13.48
C GLY A 161 7.31 6.22 14.07
N ILE A 162 8.62 6.24 13.82
CA ILE A 162 9.54 7.31 14.21
C ILE A 162 10.32 7.72 12.96
N MET A 163 10.29 9.01 12.64
CA MET A 163 11.08 9.60 11.58
C MET A 163 12.43 10.07 12.13
N HIS A 164 13.48 9.87 11.34
CA HIS A 164 14.85 10.26 11.67
C HIS A 164 15.40 11.20 10.60
N ILE A 165 15.84 12.39 11.00
CA ILE A 165 16.54 13.37 10.12
C ILE A 165 17.78 13.85 10.86
N GLY A 166 18.95 13.32 10.46
CA GLY A 166 20.17 13.48 11.25
C GLY A 166 19.94 12.96 12.67
N GLU A 167 20.21 13.80 13.66
CA GLU A 167 19.99 13.50 15.07
C GLU A 167 18.53 13.72 15.52
N LYS A 168 17.73 14.45 14.73
CA LYS A 168 16.35 14.77 15.09
C LYS A 168 15.45 13.56 14.89
N GLN A 169 14.65 13.27 15.92
CA GLN A 169 13.63 12.23 15.89
C GLN A 169 12.26 12.83 16.16
N PHE A 170 11.25 12.38 15.43
CA PHE A 170 9.88 12.83 15.64
C PHE A 170 8.87 11.71 15.30
N PRO A 171 7.74 11.61 16.03
CA PRO A 171 6.74 10.60 15.77
C PRO A 171 6.09 10.78 14.39
N GLY A 172 5.99 9.70 13.61
CA GLY A 172 5.32 9.74 12.32
C GLY A 172 5.53 8.49 11.48
N GLY A 173 4.50 8.13 10.71
CA GLY A 173 4.57 6.99 9.78
C GLY A 173 5.18 7.36 8.44
N ARG A 174 4.92 8.59 7.98
CA ARG A 174 5.47 9.21 6.78
C ARG A 174 5.63 10.71 7.03
N MET A 175 6.39 11.39 6.18
CA MET A 175 6.59 12.84 6.29
C MET A 175 5.24 13.58 6.31
N GLY A 176 4.97 14.31 7.39
CA GLY A 176 3.70 15.03 7.59
C GLY A 176 2.53 14.19 8.10
N GLU A 177 2.69 12.87 8.26
CA GLU A 177 1.63 11.95 8.70
C GLU A 177 1.93 11.38 10.09
N ARG A 178 0.90 11.40 10.97
CA ARG A 178 1.01 10.92 12.36
C ARG A 178 1.19 9.39 12.40
N PRO A 179 1.87 8.85 13.43
CA PRO A 179 1.95 7.41 13.60
C PRO A 179 0.64 6.84 14.17
N SER A 180 0.42 5.56 13.97
CA SER A 180 -0.61 4.77 14.67
C SER A 180 -0.05 4.23 15.97
N LYS A 181 -0.87 4.22 17.03
CA LYS A 181 -0.52 3.76 18.38
C LYS A 181 -1.52 2.70 18.87
N ASN A 182 -1.22 2.05 19.99
CA ASN A 182 -2.07 1.10 20.74
C ASN A 182 -2.17 -0.31 20.11
N ILE A 183 -2.20 -0.42 18.78
CA ILE A 183 -2.31 -1.73 18.11
C ILE A 183 -1.10 -2.62 18.39
N THR A 184 0.11 -2.07 18.39
CA THR A 184 1.33 -2.84 18.68
C THR A 184 1.29 -3.41 20.08
N GLU A 185 0.94 -2.58 21.07
CA GLU A 185 0.85 -2.96 22.48
C GLU A 185 -0.20 -4.05 22.69
N GLN A 186 -1.34 -3.94 21.99
CA GLN A 186 -2.38 -4.96 22.03
C GLN A 186 -1.93 -6.28 21.41
N LEU A 187 -1.25 -6.26 20.27
CA LEU A 187 -0.72 -7.49 19.65
C LEU A 187 0.29 -8.19 20.58
N ILE A 188 1.14 -7.43 21.28
CA ILE A 188 2.05 -7.98 22.30
C ILE A 188 1.26 -8.67 23.42
N ASN A 189 0.19 -8.05 23.91
CA ASN A 189 -0.68 -8.64 24.95
C ASN A 189 -1.39 -9.92 24.46
N LEU A 190 -1.61 -10.06 23.15
CA LEU A 190 -2.16 -11.27 22.52
C LEU A 190 -1.08 -12.35 22.27
N GLY A 191 0.17 -12.11 22.65
CA GLY A 191 1.27 -13.08 22.54
C GLY A 191 2.15 -12.93 21.31
N PHE A 192 2.04 -11.84 20.55
CA PHE A 192 2.92 -11.60 19.40
C PHE A 192 4.27 -11.00 19.84
N THR A 193 5.34 -11.47 19.22
CA THR A 193 6.64 -10.81 19.26
C THR A 193 6.69 -9.65 18.28
N HIS A 194 7.45 -8.60 18.61
CA HIS A 194 7.64 -7.45 17.73
C HIS A 194 9.11 -7.04 17.69
N ASP A 195 9.49 -6.37 16.59
CA ASP A 195 10.79 -5.75 16.41
C ASP A 195 10.64 -4.45 15.59
N ARG A 196 11.69 -3.64 15.50
CA ARG A 196 11.71 -2.36 14.78
C ARG A 196 12.65 -2.43 13.58
N MET A 197 12.08 -2.21 12.40
CA MET A 197 12.84 -2.03 11.18
C MET A 197 12.99 -0.55 10.84
N LYS A 198 14.10 -0.19 10.21
CA LYS A 198 14.36 1.17 9.71
C LYS A 198 14.69 1.13 8.23
N THR A 199 14.06 2.02 7.47
CA THR A 199 14.33 2.23 6.05
C THR A 199 14.49 3.72 5.77
N GLY A 200 15.23 4.05 4.71
CA GLY A 200 15.46 5.42 4.27
C GLY A 200 14.76 5.72 2.93
N THR A 201 14.49 6.99 2.69
CA THR A 201 14.12 7.51 1.36
C THR A 201 15.08 8.63 0.99
N PRO A 202 15.49 8.76 -0.28
CA PRO A 202 16.25 9.92 -0.73
C PRO A 202 15.42 11.21 -0.59
N PRO A 203 16.07 12.39 -0.54
CA PRO A 203 15.38 13.67 -0.62
C PRO A 203 14.60 13.81 -1.93
N ARG A 204 13.67 14.78 -1.97
CA ARG A 204 12.99 15.18 -3.21
C ARG A 204 13.62 16.50 -3.67
N LEU A 205 14.07 16.53 -4.92
CA LEU A 205 14.76 17.66 -5.53
C LEU A 205 13.81 18.39 -6.47
N ASP A 206 13.99 19.71 -6.62
CA ASP A 206 13.30 20.47 -7.65
C ASP A 206 13.97 20.18 -9.01
N GLY A 207 13.21 19.59 -9.92
CA GLY A 207 13.69 19.21 -11.25
C GLY A 207 14.22 20.37 -12.08
N ASN A 208 13.80 21.61 -11.81
CA ASN A 208 14.28 22.81 -12.53
C ASN A 208 15.67 23.27 -12.06
N THR A 209 16.15 22.75 -10.93
CA THR A 209 17.47 23.11 -10.36
C THR A 209 18.57 22.15 -10.79
N ILE A 210 18.25 21.18 -11.64
CA ILE A 210 19.16 20.11 -12.08
C ILE A 210 19.72 20.44 -13.46
N ASP A 211 21.04 20.42 -13.59
CA ASP A 211 21.73 20.55 -14.88
C ASP A 211 21.78 19.19 -15.59
N TYR A 212 20.77 18.90 -16.41
CA TYR A 212 20.67 17.65 -17.16
C TYR A 212 21.71 17.53 -18.28
N SER A 213 22.35 18.63 -18.72
CA SER A 213 23.36 18.60 -19.79
C SER A 213 24.61 17.79 -19.41
N LYS A 214 24.83 17.60 -18.11
CA LYS A 214 25.93 16.80 -17.54
C LYS A 214 25.54 15.35 -17.28
N MET A 215 24.32 14.94 -17.62
CA MET A 215 23.79 13.60 -17.34
C MET A 215 23.61 12.80 -18.62
N VAL A 216 23.57 11.47 -18.48
CA VAL A 216 23.24 10.56 -19.58
C VAL A 216 21.78 10.16 -19.43
N GLU A 217 20.97 10.50 -20.43
CA GLU A 217 19.58 10.09 -20.48
C GLU A 217 19.48 8.56 -20.63
N GLN A 218 18.52 7.97 -19.93
CA GLN A 218 18.23 6.55 -20.03
C GLN A 218 16.77 6.36 -20.42
N GLU A 219 16.55 6.12 -21.70
CA GLU A 219 15.24 5.90 -22.29
C GLU A 219 14.61 4.56 -21.85
N GLY A 220 13.30 4.47 -22.08
CA GLY A 220 12.55 3.21 -21.98
C GLY A 220 12.84 2.28 -23.16
N ASP A 221 12.21 1.10 -23.14
CA ASP A 221 12.24 0.22 -24.31
C ASP A 221 11.40 0.84 -25.46
N LYS A 222 11.92 0.79 -26.69
CA LYS A 222 11.23 1.31 -27.90
C LYS A 222 9.84 0.71 -28.10
N TYR A 223 9.70 -0.56 -27.77
CA TYR A 223 8.43 -1.30 -27.77
C TYR A 223 8.17 -1.78 -26.34
N PRO A 224 7.57 -0.94 -25.49
CA PRO A 224 7.40 -1.26 -24.08
C PRO A 224 6.47 -2.47 -23.92
N ASN A 225 6.87 -3.38 -23.03
CA ASN A 225 5.98 -4.44 -22.56
C ASN A 225 5.06 -3.91 -21.45
N LYS A 226 4.23 -4.80 -20.92
CA LYS A 226 3.28 -4.54 -19.85
C LYS A 226 3.42 -5.56 -18.72
N PHE A 227 2.86 -5.24 -17.56
CA PHE A 227 2.71 -6.19 -16.46
C PHE A 227 1.49 -7.10 -16.67
N SER A 228 0.38 -6.55 -17.16
CA SER A 228 -0.93 -7.20 -17.40
C SER A 228 -1.33 -7.17 -18.87
#